data_AF-A0A1F8B361-F1
#
_entry.id   AF-A0A1F8B361-F1
#
_cell.length_a   1.000
_cell.length_b   1.000
_cell.length_c   1.000
_cell.angle_alpha   90.00
_cell.angle_beta   90.00
_cell.angle_gamma   90.00
#
_symmetry.space_group_name_H-M   'P 1'
#
loop_
_entity.id
_entity.type
_entity.pdbx_description
1 polymer ?
#
loop_
_entity_poly.entity_id
_entity_poly.type
_entity_poly.pdbx_seq_one_letter_code
_entity_poly.pdbx_strand_id
1 'polypeptide(L)'
;VRDLVISKERALNLKPKDFDVEVYGLSQETLRLILETNFGEVKTEGKSFAVIKLPSGNHDEPYDISIPRRDSKVASGHTGFDIKGDPTMDIKEAASRRDITINSLAYDPLNKTLYDAFEGAEHIKEGLIEITDEKTFQEDPLRVLRVMQFAARFDFQVSERVLKLCRQMVKEGQLDELSTDRITEELKKLIVKGIKPSIGLNFAKEAGIVERYWPELNALINIPQEDEWHPEGNVWKHTLQTIDAAAKIADREKLDENDRLTLVFSSLLHDTGKPLTTKIMGGRVRSYGHEAAGIKPTSRFFERFNLPVDVKRKVLALIPVHLSPKFYWDQEVNKGIEMKNAIRRLADKLGKEGANIYMLSLLAEADQRGRNSQDSTPLDRSQVKNLEGWQNWLIEKAQKLDVKDKAPAPILNGKDILEKIGTKNGGIWIGCMLKAVQMDFLDGTLSGKSEALEKALEYLNTFEKIVNALSQQYSLTPRAIWEKVVNLEDPRKADELLRN
;
A
#
# COMPACT_ATOMS: atom_id res chain seq x y z
N VAL A 1 27.00 5.85 6.87
CA VAL A 1 27.37 7.27 7.18
C VAL A 1 26.16 8.19 7.19
N ARG A 2 25.45 8.36 6.06
CA ARG A 2 24.23 9.18 5.94
C ARG A 2 23.30 9.11 7.15
N ASP A 3 22.85 7.91 7.51
CA ASP A 3 21.84 7.72 8.56
C ASP A 3 22.33 8.25 9.92
N LEU A 4 23.62 8.10 10.24
CA LEU A 4 24.19 8.66 11.47
C LEU A 4 24.23 10.19 11.46
N VAL A 5 24.58 10.78 10.31
CA VAL A 5 24.60 12.24 10.15
C VAL A 5 23.18 12.80 10.24
N ILE A 6 22.21 12.17 9.56
CA ILE A 6 20.80 12.52 9.67
C ILE A 6 20.32 12.41 11.13
N SER A 7 20.65 11.32 11.83
CA SER A 7 20.24 11.15 13.22
C SER A 7 20.77 12.25 14.14
N LYS A 8 22.00 12.70 13.88
CA LYS A 8 22.64 13.77 14.64
C LYS A 8 22.01 15.14 14.35
N GLU A 9 21.84 15.49 13.07
CA GLU A 9 21.47 16.85 12.66
C GLU A 9 19.95 17.09 12.64
N ARG A 10 19.13 16.04 12.47
CA ARG A 10 17.66 16.12 12.30
C ARG A 10 16.87 15.41 13.40
N ALA A 11 17.54 14.89 14.43
CA ALA A 11 16.93 14.13 15.53
C ALA A 11 16.03 12.95 15.09
N LEU A 12 16.27 12.40 13.89
CA LEU A 12 15.65 11.16 13.46
C LEU A 12 16.38 10.00 14.13
N ASN A 13 15.68 9.05 14.77
CA ASN A 13 16.35 7.92 15.41
C ASN A 13 16.65 6.80 14.38
N LEU A 14 17.49 7.09 13.37
CA LEU A 14 17.87 6.11 12.36
C LEU A 14 18.97 5.21 12.92
N LYS A 15 18.71 3.90 12.89
CA LYS A 15 19.70 2.86 13.20
C LYS A 15 20.26 2.31 11.88
N PRO A 16 21.57 2.47 11.59
CA PRO A 16 22.20 1.80 10.47
C PRO A 16 22.03 0.28 10.64
N LYS A 17 21.57 -0.40 9.58
CA LYS A 17 21.43 -1.86 9.58
C LYS A 17 22.47 -2.51 8.68
N ASP A 18 22.80 -1.83 7.60
CA ASP A 18 23.72 -2.20 6.53
C ASP A 18 24.97 -1.31 6.55
N PHE A 19 26.13 -1.93 6.29
CA PHE A 19 27.41 -1.24 6.21
C PHE A 19 28.07 -1.51 4.85
N ASP A 20 28.04 -0.50 4.00
CA ASP A 20 28.78 -0.48 2.74
C ASP A 20 30.22 0.03 2.97
N VAL A 21 31.20 -0.80 2.63
CA VAL A 21 32.63 -0.48 2.74
C VAL A 21 33.24 -0.49 1.34
N GLU A 22 33.79 0.66 0.94
CA GLU A 22 34.52 0.80 -0.32
C GLU A 22 36.01 0.87 -0.04
N VAL A 23 36.79 -0.02 -0.68
CA VAL A 23 38.22 -0.20 -0.44
C VAL A 23 39.01 0.27 -1.67
N TYR A 24 39.89 1.24 -1.44
CA TYR A 24 40.70 1.86 -2.48
C TYR A 24 42.10 1.25 -2.53
N GLY A 25 42.75 1.32 -3.69
CA GLY A 25 44.14 0.91 -3.90
C GLY A 25 44.40 -0.61 -4.01
N LEU A 26 43.37 -1.45 -3.93
CA LEU A 26 43.47 -2.91 -4.04
C LEU A 26 42.65 -3.45 -5.21
N SER A 27 43.20 -4.39 -5.97
CA SER A 27 42.41 -5.15 -6.94
C SER A 27 41.37 -6.01 -6.22
N GLN A 28 40.27 -6.33 -6.90
CA GLN A 28 39.20 -7.15 -6.35
C GLN A 28 39.68 -8.54 -5.92
N GLU A 29 40.61 -9.13 -6.68
CA GLU A 29 41.25 -10.41 -6.36
C GLU A 29 42.07 -10.34 -5.08
N THR A 30 42.93 -9.31 -4.96
CA THR A 30 43.75 -9.11 -3.75
C THR A 30 42.88 -8.84 -2.54
N LEU A 31 41.85 -8.00 -2.68
CA LEU A 31 40.90 -7.72 -1.60
C LEU A 31 40.19 -9.00 -1.14
N ARG A 32 39.70 -9.81 -2.09
CA ARG A 32 39.07 -11.10 -1.79
C ARG A 32 40.03 -12.02 -1.03
N LEU A 33 41.27 -12.17 -1.51
CA LEU A 33 42.26 -13.02 -0.86
C LEU A 33 42.57 -12.57 0.57
N ILE A 34 42.69 -11.25 0.80
CA ILE A 34 42.89 -10.67 2.14
C ILE A 34 41.69 -11.02 3.04
N LEU A 35 40.47 -10.85 2.56
CA LEU A 35 39.28 -11.14 3.34
C LEU A 35 39.16 -12.64 3.65
N GLU A 36 39.40 -13.51 2.67
CA GLU A 36 39.37 -14.96 2.86
C GLU A 36 40.43 -15.44 3.87
N THR A 37 41.64 -14.89 3.79
CA THR A 37 42.76 -15.24 4.67
C THR A 37 42.50 -14.84 6.12
N ASN A 38 41.87 -13.68 6.35
CA ASN A 38 41.70 -13.12 7.69
C ASN A 38 40.36 -13.48 8.34
N PHE A 39 39.32 -13.75 7.56
CA PHE A 39 37.95 -13.92 8.06
C PHE A 39 37.26 -15.21 7.58
N GLY A 40 37.93 -16.05 6.79
CA GLY A 40 37.37 -17.29 6.26
C GLY A 40 36.53 -17.10 5.00
N GLU A 41 35.73 -18.09 4.63
CA GLU A 41 35.00 -18.09 3.36
C GLU A 41 34.08 -16.85 3.20
N VAL A 42 34.27 -16.11 2.11
CA VAL A 42 33.46 -14.95 1.76
C VAL A 42 32.51 -15.27 0.62
N LYS A 43 31.31 -14.68 0.65
CA LYS A 43 30.34 -14.79 -0.45
C LYS A 43 30.49 -13.62 -1.40
N THR A 44 30.14 -13.83 -2.66
CA THR A 44 30.12 -12.77 -3.67
C THR A 44 28.73 -12.66 -4.29
N GLU A 45 28.25 -11.43 -4.47
CA GLU A 45 26.97 -11.14 -5.11
C GLU A 45 27.15 -10.17 -6.29
N GLY A 46 26.43 -10.45 -7.39
CA GLY A 46 26.51 -9.67 -8.64
C GLY A 46 27.28 -10.40 -9.74
N LYS A 47 26.65 -10.58 -10.91
CA LYS A 47 27.24 -11.33 -12.04
C LYS A 47 28.31 -10.54 -12.81
N SER A 48 28.21 -9.21 -12.82
CA SER A 48 29.09 -8.31 -13.60
C SER A 48 30.16 -7.62 -12.76
N PHE A 49 29.94 -7.48 -11.44
CA PHE A 49 30.92 -6.95 -10.49
C PHE A 49 30.57 -7.42 -9.08
N ALA A 50 31.43 -8.23 -8.47
CA ALA A 50 31.14 -8.90 -7.20
C ALA A 50 31.29 -7.96 -5.99
N VAL A 51 30.18 -7.65 -5.30
CA VAL A 51 30.23 -7.18 -3.92
C VAL A 51 30.57 -8.38 -3.03
N ILE A 52 31.59 -8.24 -2.18
CA ILE A 52 32.03 -9.29 -1.26
C ILE A 52 31.25 -9.12 0.04
N LYS A 53 30.43 -10.12 0.38
CA LYS A 53 29.66 -10.17 1.62
C LYS A 53 30.54 -10.79 2.71
N LEU A 54 30.92 -9.98 3.69
CA LEU A 54 31.67 -10.44 4.86
C LEU A 54 30.70 -10.63 6.05
N PRO A 55 30.55 -11.84 6.61
CA PRO A 55 29.70 -12.07 7.76
C PRO A 55 30.07 -11.14 8.93
N SER A 56 29.07 -10.49 9.51
CA SER A 56 29.29 -9.70 10.72
C SER A 56 29.24 -10.60 11.94
N GLY A 57 30.24 -10.51 12.83
CA GLY A 57 30.22 -11.22 14.11
C GLY A 57 29.32 -10.56 15.17
N ASN A 58 28.95 -9.28 14.99
CA ASN A 58 28.30 -8.43 16.00
C ASN A 58 27.03 -7.70 15.50
N HIS A 59 26.64 -7.89 14.24
CA HIS A 59 25.45 -7.29 13.63
C HIS A 59 24.68 -8.32 12.81
N ASP A 60 23.37 -8.11 12.66
CA ASP A 60 22.46 -9.06 11.99
C ASP A 60 22.73 -9.19 10.48
N GLU A 61 23.31 -8.16 9.85
CA GLU A 61 23.59 -8.11 8.41
C GLU A 61 25.11 -8.19 8.12
N PRO A 62 25.51 -8.80 6.99
CA PRO A 62 26.91 -8.81 6.55
C PRO A 62 27.39 -7.40 6.16
N TYR A 63 28.71 -7.21 6.19
CA TYR A 63 29.35 -6.04 5.58
C TYR A 63 29.42 -6.22 4.07
N ASP A 64 29.04 -5.18 3.33
CA ASP A 64 29.10 -5.14 1.87
C ASP A 64 30.40 -4.48 1.44
N ILE A 65 31.38 -5.29 1.04
CA ILE A 65 32.72 -4.80 0.72
C ILE A 65 32.88 -4.75 -0.80
N SER A 66 33.29 -3.60 -1.32
CA SER A 66 33.51 -3.38 -2.74
C SER A 66 34.76 -2.53 -2.99
N ILE A 67 35.23 -2.50 -4.24
CA ILE A 67 36.20 -1.51 -4.72
C ILE A 67 35.47 -0.46 -5.58
N PRO A 68 36.01 0.76 -5.74
CA PRO A 68 35.42 1.74 -6.64
C PRO A 68 35.32 1.19 -8.06
N ARG A 69 34.29 1.63 -8.80
CA ARG A 69 34.02 1.14 -10.15
C ARG A 69 33.64 2.28 -11.09
N ARG A 70 34.03 2.12 -12.35
CA ARG A 70 33.56 2.93 -13.47
C ARG A 70 32.41 2.19 -14.15
N ASP A 71 31.23 2.79 -14.07
CA ASP A 71 30.07 2.38 -14.83
C ASP A 71 30.06 3.24 -16.12
N SER A 72 30.05 2.58 -17.29
CA SER A 72 29.94 3.26 -18.58
C SER A 72 28.71 2.75 -19.32
N LYS A 73 27.78 3.65 -19.67
CA LYS A 73 26.58 3.30 -20.43
C LYS A 73 26.99 2.98 -21.88
N VAL A 74 26.99 1.70 -22.25
CA VAL A 74 27.29 1.15 -23.59
C VAL A 74 26.05 0.81 -24.40
N ALA A 75 24.88 0.66 -23.76
CA ALA A 75 23.61 0.43 -24.46
C ALA A 75 22.41 1.02 -23.71
N SER A 76 21.27 1.12 -24.39
CA SER A 76 19.98 1.46 -23.78
C SER A 76 19.50 0.34 -22.84
N GLY A 77 18.87 0.71 -21.72
CA GLY A 77 18.40 -0.22 -20.70
C GLY A 77 19.43 -0.54 -19.59
N HIS A 78 18.96 -1.16 -18.50
CA HIS A 78 19.74 -1.35 -17.27
C HIS A 78 20.87 -2.38 -17.36
N THR A 79 20.88 -3.24 -18.39
CA THR A 79 22.00 -4.16 -18.69
C THR A 79 23.08 -3.52 -19.56
N GLY A 80 22.86 -2.29 -20.01
CA GLY A 80 23.76 -1.57 -20.90
C GLY A 80 24.91 -0.86 -20.21
N PHE A 81 25.38 -1.34 -19.06
CA PHE A 81 26.55 -0.77 -18.37
C PHE A 81 27.75 -1.71 -18.47
N ASP A 82 28.87 -1.21 -18.98
CA ASP A 82 30.20 -1.83 -18.84
C ASP A 82 30.73 -1.39 -17.47
N ILE A 83 30.89 -2.35 -16.58
CA ILE A 83 31.30 -2.13 -15.18
C ILE A 83 32.73 -2.61 -15.04
N LYS A 84 33.66 -1.68 -14.77
CA LYS A 84 35.07 -2.00 -14.54
C LYS A 84 35.52 -1.48 -13.19
N GLY A 85 36.19 -2.34 -12.41
CA GLY A 85 36.81 -1.93 -11.15
C GLY A 85 37.95 -0.96 -11.42
N ASP A 86 37.95 0.15 -10.69
CA ASP A 86 39.03 1.14 -10.70
C ASP A 86 39.47 1.41 -9.26
N PRO A 87 40.34 0.57 -8.70
CA PRO A 87 40.90 0.77 -7.36
C PRO A 87 41.60 2.11 -7.18
N THR A 88 41.99 2.77 -8.28
CA THR A 88 42.74 4.04 -8.26
C THR A 88 41.85 5.26 -8.38
N MET A 89 40.52 5.08 -8.48
CA MET A 89 39.57 6.17 -8.55
C MET A 89 39.67 7.09 -7.33
N ASP A 90 39.60 8.40 -7.57
CA ASP A 90 39.54 9.36 -6.48
C ASP A 90 38.19 9.30 -5.74
N ILE A 91 38.20 9.49 -4.42
CA ILE A 91 36.99 9.41 -3.59
C ILE A 91 35.93 10.41 -4.07
N LYS A 92 36.32 11.61 -4.52
CA LYS A 92 35.37 12.59 -5.07
C LYS A 92 34.76 12.11 -6.38
N GLU A 93 35.54 11.44 -7.23
CA GLU A 93 35.01 10.85 -8.46
C GLU A 93 34.00 9.74 -8.16
N ALA A 94 34.33 8.83 -7.23
CA ALA A 94 33.42 7.76 -6.81
C ALA A 94 32.12 8.34 -6.20
N ALA A 95 32.25 9.34 -5.33
CA ALA A 95 31.12 10.06 -4.75
C ALA A 95 30.24 10.75 -5.81
N SER A 96 30.83 11.31 -6.88
CA SER A 96 30.09 12.01 -7.96
C SER A 96 29.11 11.11 -8.72
N ARG A 97 29.38 9.80 -8.75
CA ARG A 97 28.58 8.79 -9.45
C ARG A 97 27.36 8.34 -8.67
N ARG A 98 27.24 8.74 -7.39
CA ARG A 98 26.05 8.45 -6.57
C ARG A 98 24.88 9.33 -6.99
N ASP A 99 23.71 9.03 -6.44
CA ASP A 99 22.46 9.67 -6.82
C ASP A 99 22.30 11.07 -6.22
N ILE A 100 22.45 11.21 -4.91
CA ILE A 100 22.22 12.45 -4.18
C ILE A 100 23.35 12.73 -3.18
N THR A 101 23.57 14.01 -2.87
CA THR A 101 24.68 14.49 -2.03
C THR A 101 24.71 13.83 -0.65
N ILE A 102 23.54 13.62 -0.03
CA ILE A 102 23.42 12.98 1.28
C ILE A 102 23.83 11.50 1.26
N ASN A 103 23.74 10.84 0.10
CA ASN A 103 24.15 9.44 -0.11
C ASN A 103 25.63 9.34 -0.51
N SER A 104 26.30 10.46 -0.81
CA SER A 104 27.71 10.52 -1.18
C SER A 104 28.67 10.79 -0.03
N LEU A 105 28.17 10.85 1.20
CA LEU A 105 28.98 10.94 2.41
C LEU A 105 29.74 9.65 2.67
N ALA A 106 31.05 9.75 2.86
CA ALA A 106 31.92 8.65 3.24
C ALA A 106 32.64 8.98 4.56
N TYR A 107 32.97 7.96 5.34
CA TYR A 107 33.70 8.12 6.60
C TYR A 107 34.85 7.12 6.62
N ASP A 108 36.06 7.64 6.81
CA ASP A 108 37.24 6.82 6.98
C ASP A 108 37.45 6.54 8.48
N PRO A 109 37.27 5.28 8.92
CA PRO A 109 37.40 4.93 10.32
C PRO A 109 38.85 4.92 10.82
N LEU A 110 39.84 4.82 9.92
CA LEU A 110 41.26 4.80 10.28
C LEU A 110 41.74 6.22 10.61
N ASN A 111 41.42 7.17 9.74
CA ASN A 111 41.77 8.58 9.91
C ASN A 111 40.72 9.40 10.65
N LYS A 112 39.59 8.77 11.03
CA LYS A 112 38.43 9.42 11.67
C LYS A 112 37.95 10.67 10.93
N THR A 113 37.95 10.60 9.60
CA THR A 113 37.67 11.74 8.72
C THR A 113 36.38 11.52 7.97
N LEU A 114 35.49 12.51 8.01
CA LEU A 114 34.30 12.56 7.15
C LEU A 114 34.68 13.16 5.80
N TYR A 115 34.48 12.41 4.73
CA TYR A 115 34.61 12.87 3.36
C TYR A 115 33.25 13.32 2.84
N ASP A 116 33.13 14.61 2.57
CA ASP A 116 31.94 15.25 2.03
C ASP A 116 32.32 16.19 0.88
N ALA A 117 32.40 15.63 -0.33
CA ALA A 117 32.84 16.39 -1.51
C ALA A 117 31.74 17.24 -2.15
N PHE A 118 30.48 17.07 -1.74
CA PHE A 118 29.29 17.66 -2.35
C PHE A 118 28.34 18.27 -1.31
N GLU A 119 28.87 18.65 -0.15
CA GLU A 119 28.14 19.35 0.92
C GLU A 119 26.89 18.58 1.43
N GLY A 120 26.92 17.25 1.37
CA GLY A 120 25.83 16.39 1.82
C GLY A 120 25.47 16.58 3.29
N ALA A 121 26.43 16.90 4.16
CA ALA A 121 26.17 17.16 5.57
C ALA A 121 25.38 18.47 5.77
N GLU A 122 25.70 19.52 5.01
CA GLU A 122 24.93 20.77 5.07
C GLU A 122 23.54 20.60 4.45
N HIS A 123 23.43 19.88 3.33
CA HIS A 123 22.13 19.52 2.75
C HIS A 123 21.23 18.71 3.71
N ILE A 124 21.80 17.82 4.53
CA ILE A 124 21.05 17.13 5.61
C ILE A 124 20.55 18.13 6.65
N LYS A 125 21.41 19.06 7.07
CA LYS A 125 21.07 20.10 8.05
C LYS A 125 19.96 21.01 7.53
N GLU A 126 19.99 21.37 6.25
CA GLU A 126 18.96 22.17 5.58
C GLU A 126 17.71 21.37 5.19
N GLY A 127 17.82 20.04 5.09
CA GLY A 127 16.72 19.16 4.72
C GLY A 127 16.41 19.25 3.24
N LEU A 128 17.48 19.28 2.44
CA LEU A 128 17.44 19.46 1.01
C LEU A 128 17.92 18.19 0.30
N ILE A 129 17.20 17.77 -0.72
CA ILE A 129 17.67 16.79 -1.69
C ILE A 129 18.34 17.54 -2.83
N GLU A 130 19.65 17.31 -2.97
CA GLU A 130 20.50 17.82 -4.03
C GLU A 130 21.26 16.67 -4.70
N ILE A 131 21.68 16.85 -5.95
CA ILE A 131 22.43 15.85 -6.72
C ILE A 131 23.93 16.15 -6.70
N THR A 132 24.74 15.10 -6.84
CA THR A 132 26.21 15.22 -6.88
C THR A 132 26.71 15.79 -8.21
N ASP A 133 26.25 15.24 -9.32
CA ASP A 133 26.58 15.65 -10.68
C ASP A 133 25.40 15.44 -11.62
N GLU A 134 25.19 16.38 -12.53
CA GLU A 134 24.03 16.39 -13.43
C GLU A 134 24.15 15.38 -14.57
N LYS A 135 25.37 15.10 -15.04
CA LYS A 135 25.60 14.15 -16.12
C LYS A 135 25.40 12.72 -15.60
N THR A 136 26.04 12.39 -14.47
CA THR A 136 25.93 11.05 -13.87
C THR A 136 24.50 10.77 -13.39
N PHE A 137 23.78 11.79 -12.91
CA PHE A 137 22.37 11.63 -12.51
C PHE A 137 21.46 11.19 -13.66
N GLN A 138 21.67 11.74 -14.86
CA GLN A 138 20.85 11.42 -16.03
C GLN A 138 21.12 10.01 -16.61
N GLU A 139 22.22 9.36 -16.23
CA GLU A 139 22.56 8.03 -16.74
C GLU A 139 21.58 6.94 -16.27
N ASP A 140 20.98 7.09 -15.07
CA ASP A 140 20.01 6.16 -14.47
C ASP A 140 18.67 6.87 -14.14
N PRO A 141 17.65 6.73 -14.99
CA PRO A 141 16.33 7.34 -14.79
C PRO A 141 15.63 6.93 -13.48
N LEU A 142 16.04 5.81 -12.86
CA LEU A 142 15.50 5.40 -11.55
C LEU A 142 15.78 6.44 -10.46
N ARG A 143 16.83 7.26 -10.61
CA ARG A 143 17.20 8.28 -9.62
C ARG A 143 16.09 9.32 -9.43
N VAL A 144 15.25 9.57 -10.44
CA VAL A 144 14.06 10.42 -10.31
C VAL A 144 13.08 9.84 -9.28
N LEU A 145 12.81 8.54 -9.34
CA LEU A 145 11.94 7.85 -8.36
C LEU A 145 12.62 7.71 -6.99
N ARG A 146 13.96 7.63 -6.95
CA ARG A 146 14.71 7.63 -5.69
C ARG A 146 14.63 8.98 -4.99
N VAL A 147 14.75 10.10 -5.70
CA VAL A 147 14.54 11.46 -5.17
C VAL A 147 13.15 11.55 -4.55
N MET A 148 12.13 11.07 -5.26
CA MET A 148 10.74 11.03 -4.77
C MET A 148 10.62 10.30 -3.42
N GLN A 149 11.14 9.07 -3.31
CA GLN A 149 11.04 8.34 -2.04
C GLN A 149 11.95 8.90 -0.95
N PHE A 150 13.12 9.45 -1.26
CA PHE A 150 14.01 10.05 -0.25
C PHE A 150 13.42 11.33 0.33
N ALA A 151 12.79 12.17 -0.51
CA ALA A 151 12.06 13.35 -0.05
C ALA A 151 10.95 12.97 0.95
N ALA A 152 10.17 11.93 0.64
CA ALA A 152 9.16 11.37 1.55
C ALA A 152 9.76 10.72 2.81
N ARG A 153 10.86 9.98 2.66
CA ARG A 153 11.52 9.21 3.73
C ARG A 153 12.11 10.11 4.80
N PHE A 154 12.64 11.27 4.43
CA PHE A 154 13.37 12.13 5.35
C PHE A 154 12.67 13.47 5.64
N ASP A 155 11.51 13.73 5.04
CA ASP A 155 10.83 15.04 5.12
C ASP A 155 11.74 16.16 4.58
N PHE A 156 12.39 15.89 3.44
CA PHE A 156 13.33 16.81 2.80
C PHE A 156 12.70 17.43 1.55
N GLN A 157 12.92 18.72 1.35
CA GLN A 157 12.53 19.41 0.13
C GLN A 157 13.50 19.09 -1.00
N VAL A 158 13.05 19.16 -2.25
CA VAL A 158 13.92 18.96 -3.42
C VAL A 158 14.33 20.32 -3.97
N SER A 159 15.61 20.51 -4.28
CA SER A 159 16.07 21.79 -4.82
C SER A 159 15.43 22.09 -6.18
N GLU A 160 15.21 23.37 -6.48
CA GLU A 160 14.59 23.80 -7.74
C GLU A 160 15.38 23.31 -8.97
N ARG A 161 16.71 23.24 -8.85
CA ARG A 161 17.59 22.71 -9.91
C ARG A 161 17.29 21.22 -10.16
N VAL A 162 17.24 20.40 -9.11
CA VAL A 162 16.94 18.97 -9.22
C VAL A 162 15.53 18.74 -9.75
N LEU A 163 14.56 19.52 -9.28
CA LEU A 163 13.19 19.46 -9.78
C LEU A 163 13.11 19.73 -11.28
N LYS A 164 13.77 20.79 -11.77
CA LYS A 164 13.83 21.11 -13.22
C LYS A 164 14.46 19.98 -14.02
N LEU A 165 15.57 19.42 -13.55
CA LEU A 165 16.25 18.30 -14.21
C LEU A 165 15.33 17.07 -14.29
N CYS A 166 14.72 16.68 -13.16
CA CYS A 166 13.81 15.53 -13.11
C CYS A 166 12.59 15.73 -14.02
N ARG A 167 12.02 16.94 -14.03
CA ARG A 167 10.92 17.30 -14.93
C ARG A 167 11.31 17.14 -16.40
N GLN A 168 12.53 17.55 -16.77
CA GLN A 168 13.02 17.37 -18.13
C GLN A 168 13.16 15.89 -18.49
N MET A 169 13.76 15.07 -17.62
CA MET A 169 13.90 13.62 -17.84
C MET A 169 12.53 12.92 -17.99
N VAL A 170 11.54 13.31 -17.17
CA VAL A 170 10.16 12.81 -17.27
C VAL A 170 9.50 13.25 -18.58
N LYS A 171 9.68 14.50 -19.00
CA LYS A 171 9.15 15.02 -20.27
C LYS A 171 9.73 14.29 -21.47
N GLU A 172 11.01 13.97 -21.44
CA GLU A 172 11.71 13.20 -22.48
C GLU A 172 11.34 11.71 -22.51
N GLY A 173 10.64 11.22 -21.47
CA GLY A 173 10.21 9.82 -21.41
C GLY A 173 11.28 8.85 -20.94
N GLN A 174 12.33 9.33 -20.28
CA GLN A 174 13.43 8.47 -19.84
C GLN A 174 12.96 7.40 -18.84
N LEU A 175 11.89 7.66 -18.08
CA LEU A 175 11.32 6.68 -17.14
C LEU A 175 10.58 5.54 -17.85
N ASP A 176 10.23 5.68 -19.14
CA ASP A 176 9.54 4.65 -19.94
C ASP A 176 10.43 3.40 -20.12
N GLU A 177 11.74 3.54 -19.96
CA GLU A 177 12.73 2.44 -20.04
C GLU A 177 12.82 1.61 -18.75
N LEU A 178 12.20 2.05 -17.65
CA LEU A 178 12.27 1.36 -16.36
C LEU A 178 11.33 0.16 -16.32
N SER A 179 11.80 -0.95 -15.75
CA SER A 179 10.93 -2.11 -15.51
C SER A 179 9.92 -1.84 -14.41
N THR A 180 8.76 -2.49 -14.50
CA THR A 180 7.70 -2.43 -13.49
C THR A 180 8.19 -2.72 -12.08
N ASP A 181 9.09 -3.70 -11.92
CA ASP A 181 9.64 -4.05 -10.60
C ASP A 181 10.45 -2.90 -9.99
N ARG A 182 11.31 -2.24 -10.77
CA ARG A 182 12.12 -1.11 -10.27
C ARG A 182 11.22 0.06 -9.86
N ILE A 183 10.19 0.36 -10.65
CA ILE A 183 9.21 1.40 -10.32
C ILE A 183 8.43 1.03 -9.04
N THR A 184 7.99 -0.23 -8.96
CA THR A 184 7.22 -0.76 -7.82
C THR A 184 8.03 -0.65 -6.53
N GLU A 185 9.31 -1.02 -6.55
CA GLU A 185 10.17 -0.97 -5.37
C GLU A 185 10.39 0.46 -4.84
N GLU A 186 10.55 1.46 -5.71
CA GLU A 186 10.68 2.84 -5.25
C GLU A 186 9.35 3.40 -4.72
N LEU A 187 8.21 3.03 -5.31
CA LEU A 187 6.89 3.38 -4.76
C LEU A 187 6.62 2.71 -3.41
N LYS A 188 6.99 1.42 -3.25
CA LYS A 188 6.91 0.72 -1.96
C LYS A 188 7.78 1.43 -0.92
N LYS A 189 9.01 1.81 -1.25
CA LYS A 189 9.91 2.55 -0.33
C LYS A 189 9.30 3.89 0.10
N LEU A 190 8.67 4.63 -0.80
CA LEU A 190 7.95 5.87 -0.46
C LEU A 190 6.90 5.63 0.63
N ILE A 191 6.14 4.53 0.54
CA ILE A 191 5.07 4.20 1.48
C ILE A 191 5.61 3.60 2.79
N VAL A 192 6.56 2.66 2.68
CA VAL A 192 7.04 1.87 3.81
C VAL A 192 8.02 2.66 4.65
N LYS A 193 8.90 3.44 4.02
CA LYS A 193 9.96 4.20 4.69
C LYS A 193 9.62 5.69 4.83
N GLY A 194 8.57 6.17 4.15
CA GLY A 194 8.13 7.56 4.18
C GLY A 194 7.70 8.01 5.57
N ILE A 195 8.38 9.02 6.13
CA ILE A 195 7.90 9.76 7.32
C ILE A 195 6.76 10.70 6.89
N LYS A 196 6.88 11.28 5.69
CA LYS A 196 5.90 12.21 5.11
C LYS A 196 5.70 11.93 3.62
N PRO A 197 4.94 10.85 3.27
CA PRO A 197 4.69 10.44 1.89
C PRO A 197 4.20 11.57 0.97
N SER A 198 3.48 12.55 1.50
CA SER A 198 2.94 13.68 0.74
C SER A 198 4.01 14.49 0.01
N ILE A 199 5.22 14.63 0.57
CA ILE A 199 6.31 15.37 -0.07
C ILE A 199 6.78 14.65 -1.33
N GLY A 200 6.95 13.33 -1.26
CA GLY A 200 7.30 12.53 -2.43
C GLY A 200 6.22 12.62 -3.51
N LEU A 201 4.94 12.54 -3.13
CA LEU A 201 3.83 12.69 -4.09
C LEU A 201 3.74 14.10 -4.69
N ASN A 202 4.03 15.14 -3.90
CA ASN A 202 4.05 16.50 -4.44
C ASN A 202 5.23 16.71 -5.40
N PHE A 203 6.42 16.18 -5.09
CA PHE A 203 7.53 16.11 -6.04
C PHE A 203 7.13 15.36 -7.31
N ALA A 204 6.47 14.19 -7.20
CA ALA A 204 6.01 13.42 -8.35
C ALA A 204 5.03 14.22 -9.23
N LYS A 205 4.15 15.00 -8.60
CA LYS A 205 3.27 15.94 -9.31
C LYS A 205 4.07 17.02 -10.04
N GLU A 206 4.98 17.70 -9.34
CA GLU A 206 5.75 18.81 -9.90
C GLU A 206 6.76 18.39 -10.95
N ALA A 207 7.30 17.17 -10.86
CA ALA A 207 8.18 16.57 -11.85
C ALA A 207 7.40 16.03 -13.07
N GLY A 208 6.06 16.03 -13.04
CA GLY A 208 5.22 15.53 -14.14
C GLY A 208 5.01 14.01 -14.15
N ILE A 209 5.46 13.30 -13.12
CA ILE A 209 5.27 11.84 -12.99
C ILE A 209 3.79 11.52 -12.86
N VAL A 210 3.08 12.25 -12.00
CA VAL A 210 1.62 12.06 -11.77
C VAL A 210 0.85 12.23 -13.08
N GLU A 211 1.15 13.30 -13.83
CA GLU A 211 0.49 13.61 -15.10
C GLU A 211 0.74 12.53 -16.16
N ARG A 212 2.00 12.11 -16.33
CA ARG A 212 2.39 11.18 -17.39
C ARG A 212 2.04 9.72 -17.07
N TYR A 213 2.23 9.28 -15.82
CA TYR A 213 2.21 7.86 -15.47
C TYR A 213 1.04 7.45 -14.59
N TRP A 214 0.47 8.36 -13.79
CA TRP A 214 -0.56 8.04 -12.79
C TRP A 214 -1.84 8.85 -13.04
N PRO A 215 -2.54 8.62 -14.17
CA PRO A 215 -3.68 9.42 -14.56
C PRO A 215 -4.82 9.38 -13.52
N GLU A 216 -4.96 8.29 -12.77
CA GLU A 216 -5.94 8.18 -11.69
C GLU A 216 -5.66 9.15 -10.53
N LEU A 217 -4.38 9.43 -10.24
CA LEU A 217 -3.99 10.44 -9.26
C LEU A 217 -4.06 11.85 -9.86
N ASN A 218 -3.67 12.02 -11.11
CA ASN A 218 -3.78 13.29 -11.82
C ASN A 218 -5.23 13.79 -11.86
N ALA A 219 -6.20 12.89 -12.03
CA ALA A 219 -7.62 13.20 -12.04
C ALA A 219 -8.14 13.77 -10.72
N LEU A 220 -7.44 13.58 -9.59
CA LEU A 220 -7.79 14.17 -8.30
C LEU A 220 -7.42 15.65 -8.19
N ILE A 221 -6.50 16.12 -9.03
CA ILE A 221 -6.01 17.48 -9.01
C ILE A 221 -7.16 18.42 -9.40
N ASN A 222 -7.35 19.47 -8.59
CA ASN A 222 -8.38 20.50 -8.77
C ASN A 222 -9.83 20.03 -8.70
N ILE A 223 -10.12 18.79 -8.28
CA ILE A 223 -11.50 18.38 -8.00
C ILE A 223 -12.00 19.13 -6.78
N PRO A 224 -13.04 19.99 -6.91
CA PRO A 224 -13.54 20.77 -5.78
C PRO A 224 -14.18 19.84 -4.76
N GLN A 225 -14.21 20.30 -3.52
CA GLN A 225 -14.95 19.67 -2.43
C GLN A 225 -15.82 20.72 -1.74
N GLU A 226 -16.76 20.25 -0.92
CA GLU A 226 -17.62 21.15 -0.15
C GLU A 226 -16.85 21.67 1.07
N ASP A 227 -16.59 22.98 1.12
CA ASP A 227 -15.77 23.66 2.15
C ASP A 227 -16.20 23.34 3.60
N GLU A 228 -17.50 23.13 3.84
CA GLU A 228 -18.05 22.76 5.15
C GLU A 228 -17.45 21.44 5.69
N TRP A 229 -17.20 20.47 4.80
CA TRP A 229 -16.75 19.13 5.15
C TRP A 229 -15.27 18.89 4.83
N HIS A 230 -14.73 19.69 3.91
CA HIS A 230 -13.39 19.61 3.35
C HIS A 230 -12.73 21.00 3.31
N PRO A 231 -12.48 21.62 4.48
CA PRO A 231 -11.94 22.97 4.56
C PRO A 231 -10.47 23.06 4.10
N GLU A 232 -9.79 21.92 3.88
CA GLU A 232 -8.48 21.81 3.23
C GLU A 232 -8.52 22.19 1.73
N GLY A 233 -9.70 22.17 1.12
CA GLY A 233 -9.95 22.50 -0.29
C GLY A 233 -10.13 21.26 -1.17
N ASN A 234 -9.30 21.12 -2.21
CA ASN A 234 -9.52 20.11 -3.25
C ASN A 234 -9.11 18.68 -2.84
N VAL A 235 -9.55 17.69 -3.64
CA VAL A 235 -9.31 16.27 -3.37
C VAL A 235 -7.81 15.94 -3.31
N TRP A 236 -6.97 16.54 -4.16
CA TRP A 236 -5.52 16.30 -4.10
C TRP A 236 -4.90 16.73 -2.75
N LYS A 237 -5.26 17.91 -2.23
CA LYS A 237 -4.78 18.37 -0.91
C LYS A 237 -5.24 17.41 0.19
N HIS A 238 -6.50 16.99 0.14
CA HIS A 238 -7.04 15.99 1.06
C HIS A 238 -6.26 14.68 1.00
N THR A 239 -6.03 14.14 -0.20
CA THR A 239 -5.25 12.91 -0.41
C THR A 239 -3.84 13.01 0.18
N LEU A 240 -3.15 14.15 0.01
CA LEU A 240 -1.83 14.39 0.59
C LEU A 240 -1.84 14.41 2.12
N GLN A 241 -2.83 15.02 2.75
CA GLN A 241 -2.92 14.98 4.21
C GLN A 241 -3.32 13.58 4.72
N THR A 242 -4.25 12.91 4.04
CA THR A 242 -4.75 11.58 4.39
C THR A 242 -3.65 10.51 4.29
N ILE A 243 -2.77 10.56 3.28
CA ILE A 243 -1.63 9.62 3.19
C ILE A 243 -0.60 9.83 4.30
N ASP A 244 -0.35 11.07 4.72
CA ASP A 244 0.53 11.38 5.85
C ASP A 244 -0.10 10.91 7.18
N ALA A 245 -1.41 11.08 7.34
CA ALA A 245 -2.14 10.55 8.50
C ALA A 245 -2.02 9.04 8.57
N ALA A 246 -2.18 8.35 7.44
CA ALA A 246 -2.06 6.90 7.32
C ALA A 246 -0.67 6.39 7.68
N ALA A 247 0.39 7.07 7.25
CA ALA A 247 1.76 6.72 7.63
C ALA A 247 1.97 6.84 9.16
N LYS A 248 1.53 7.96 9.76
CA LYS A 248 1.58 8.17 11.21
C LYS A 248 0.77 7.11 11.98
N ILE A 249 -0.38 6.70 11.45
CA ILE A 249 -1.21 5.63 12.02
C ILE A 249 -0.47 4.29 11.94
N ALA A 250 0.11 3.96 10.79
CA ALA A 250 0.85 2.71 10.62
C ALA A 250 2.03 2.59 11.61
N ASP A 251 2.75 3.69 11.85
CA ASP A 251 3.81 3.75 12.85
C ASP A 251 3.28 3.59 14.29
N ARG A 252 2.19 4.28 14.63
CA ARG A 252 1.53 4.18 15.95
C ARG A 252 1.08 2.74 16.24
N GLU A 253 0.44 2.11 15.26
CA GLU A 253 -0.13 0.77 15.34
C GLU A 253 0.91 -0.33 15.14
N LYS A 254 2.15 0.03 14.78
CA LYS A 254 3.25 -0.91 14.47
C LYS A 254 2.85 -1.94 13.43
N LEU A 255 2.17 -1.48 12.37
CA LEU A 255 1.76 -2.35 11.27
C LEU A 255 2.99 -2.95 10.57
N ASP A 256 2.86 -4.21 10.15
CA ASP A 256 3.86 -4.82 9.27
C ASP A 256 3.86 -4.17 7.88
N GLU A 257 4.80 -4.59 7.02
CA GLU A 257 4.94 -4.02 5.66
C GLU A 257 3.64 -4.13 4.85
N ASN A 258 2.97 -5.28 4.86
CA ASN A 258 1.79 -5.51 4.02
C ASN A 258 0.57 -4.73 4.54
N ASP A 259 0.38 -4.67 5.86
CA ASP A 259 -0.71 -3.90 6.44
C ASP A 259 -0.46 -2.38 6.35
N ARG A 260 0.81 -1.93 6.43
CA ARG A 260 1.16 -0.53 6.11
C ARG A 260 0.89 -0.21 4.64
N LEU A 261 1.33 -1.05 3.70
CA LEU A 261 1.03 -0.88 2.28
C LEU A 261 -0.49 -0.82 2.07
N THR A 262 -1.24 -1.71 2.71
CA THR A 262 -2.71 -1.74 2.64
C THR A 262 -3.32 -0.43 3.13
N LEU A 263 -2.96 0.06 4.32
CA LEU A 263 -3.54 1.28 4.89
C LEU A 263 -3.21 2.51 4.03
N VAL A 264 -1.94 2.66 3.67
CA VAL A 264 -1.44 3.85 2.98
C VAL A 264 -1.91 3.90 1.52
N PHE A 265 -1.94 2.77 0.80
CA PHE A 265 -2.55 2.72 -0.54
C PHE A 265 -4.06 2.95 -0.50
N SER A 266 -4.77 2.38 0.49
CA SER A 266 -6.21 2.67 0.65
C SER A 266 -6.42 4.16 0.86
N SER A 267 -5.59 4.80 1.67
CA SER A 267 -5.64 6.25 1.94
C SER A 267 -5.32 7.09 0.70
N LEU A 268 -4.34 6.68 -0.12
CA LEU A 268 -4.00 7.32 -1.39
C LEU A 268 -5.13 7.23 -2.43
N LEU A 269 -5.87 6.11 -2.45
CA LEU A 269 -6.76 5.76 -3.56
C LEU A 269 -8.26 5.83 -3.22
N HIS A 270 -8.65 6.03 -1.95
CA HIS A 270 -10.06 5.98 -1.52
C HIS A 270 -10.98 6.93 -2.29
N ASP A 271 -10.45 8.08 -2.71
CA ASP A 271 -11.17 9.14 -3.39
C ASP A 271 -11.04 9.14 -4.92
N THR A 272 -10.41 8.12 -5.50
CA THR A 272 -10.26 7.99 -6.97
C THR A 272 -11.57 7.90 -7.74
N GLY A 273 -12.70 7.69 -7.05
CA GLY A 273 -14.04 7.77 -7.64
C GLY A 273 -14.62 9.19 -7.72
N LYS A 274 -14.13 10.17 -6.94
CA LYS A 274 -14.66 11.54 -6.93
C LYS A 274 -14.63 12.21 -8.32
N PRO A 275 -13.57 12.08 -9.15
CA PRO A 275 -13.58 12.65 -10.50
C PRO A 275 -14.76 12.18 -11.38
N LEU A 276 -15.30 10.99 -11.13
CA LEU A 276 -16.40 10.40 -11.90
C LEU A 276 -17.79 10.80 -11.36
N THR A 277 -17.89 11.24 -10.10
CA THR A 277 -19.16 11.41 -9.40
C THR A 277 -19.39 12.82 -8.87
N THR A 278 -18.35 13.66 -8.78
CA THR A 278 -18.47 15.04 -8.29
C THR A 278 -19.33 15.89 -9.21
N LYS A 279 -20.40 16.46 -8.67
CA LYS A 279 -21.34 17.36 -9.35
C LYS A 279 -21.75 18.51 -8.42
N ILE A 280 -22.13 19.64 -9.02
CA ILE A 280 -22.77 20.73 -8.29
C ILE A 280 -24.28 20.45 -8.26
N MET A 281 -24.85 20.29 -7.07
CA MET A 281 -26.26 20.00 -6.85
C MET A 281 -26.82 20.99 -5.81
N GLY A 282 -27.80 21.80 -6.23
CA GLY A 282 -28.40 22.81 -5.34
C GLY A 282 -27.39 23.81 -4.78
N GLY A 283 -26.37 24.17 -5.56
CA GLY A 283 -25.30 25.09 -5.15
C GLY A 283 -24.19 24.46 -4.29
N ARG A 284 -24.28 23.15 -3.98
CA ARG A 284 -23.28 22.43 -3.18
C ARG A 284 -22.53 21.40 -4.00
N VAL A 285 -21.26 21.16 -3.66
CA VAL A 285 -20.44 20.11 -4.28
C VAL A 285 -20.76 18.77 -3.63
N ARG A 286 -21.16 17.78 -4.43
CA ARG A 286 -21.53 16.43 -3.96
C ARG A 286 -20.86 15.37 -4.81
N SER A 287 -20.35 14.31 -4.17
CA SER A 287 -19.68 13.17 -4.81
C SER A 287 -20.34 11.85 -4.38
N TYR A 288 -21.65 11.73 -4.60
CA TYR A 288 -22.40 10.53 -4.19
C TYR A 288 -21.91 9.27 -4.92
N GLY A 289 -21.67 8.19 -4.17
CA GLY A 289 -21.23 6.90 -4.72
C GLY A 289 -19.76 6.87 -5.18
N HIS A 290 -18.94 7.85 -4.79
CA HIS A 290 -17.51 7.87 -5.16
C HIS A 290 -16.77 6.64 -4.60
N GLU A 291 -17.16 6.13 -3.44
CA GLU A 291 -16.57 4.97 -2.80
C GLU A 291 -16.66 3.72 -3.70
N ALA A 292 -17.82 3.48 -4.34
CA ALA A 292 -18.00 2.39 -5.27
C ALA A 292 -17.35 2.69 -6.64
N ALA A 293 -17.46 3.94 -7.12
CA ALA A 293 -16.86 4.36 -8.38
C ALA A 293 -15.32 4.31 -8.37
N GLY A 294 -14.70 4.37 -7.19
CA GLY A 294 -13.25 4.33 -6.99
C GLY A 294 -12.62 2.95 -7.21
N ILE A 295 -13.39 1.87 -7.24
CA ILE A 295 -12.86 0.50 -7.43
C ILE A 295 -12.11 0.39 -8.76
N LYS A 296 -12.76 0.77 -9.88
CA LYS A 296 -12.18 0.64 -11.22
C LYS A 296 -10.90 1.46 -11.43
N PRO A 297 -10.82 2.76 -11.10
CA PRO A 297 -9.57 3.50 -11.19
C PRO A 297 -8.49 2.93 -10.26
N THR A 298 -8.82 2.50 -9.03
CA THR A 298 -7.86 1.83 -8.15
C THR A 298 -7.29 0.56 -8.79
N SER A 299 -8.12 -0.31 -9.37
CA SER A 299 -7.64 -1.52 -10.05
C SER A 299 -6.68 -1.19 -11.19
N ARG A 300 -7.02 -0.21 -12.04
CA ARG A 300 -6.13 0.23 -13.13
C ARG A 300 -4.82 0.79 -12.61
N PHE A 301 -4.85 1.59 -11.54
CA PHE A 301 -3.62 2.08 -10.91
C PHE A 301 -2.70 0.92 -10.54
N PHE A 302 -3.24 -0.14 -9.92
CA PHE A 302 -2.48 -1.34 -9.54
C PHE A 302 -2.02 -2.23 -10.70
N GLU A 303 -2.54 -2.09 -11.92
CA GLU A 303 -2.03 -2.81 -13.10
C GLU A 303 -0.60 -2.36 -13.46
N ARG A 304 -0.19 -1.15 -13.05
CA ARG A 304 1.12 -0.57 -13.33
C ARG A 304 2.22 -1.01 -12.35
N PHE A 305 1.88 -1.82 -11.34
CA PHE A 305 2.80 -2.18 -10.27
C PHE A 305 2.70 -3.66 -9.90
N ASN A 306 3.84 -4.28 -9.60
CA ASN A 306 3.94 -5.67 -9.16
C ASN A 306 3.83 -5.76 -7.63
N LEU A 307 2.74 -5.22 -7.07
CA LEU A 307 2.45 -5.29 -5.63
C LEU A 307 1.95 -6.68 -5.20
N PRO A 308 2.14 -7.06 -3.92
CA PRO A 308 1.55 -8.28 -3.36
C PRO A 308 0.03 -8.36 -3.61
N VAL A 309 -0.44 -9.54 -4.02
CA VAL A 309 -1.85 -9.75 -4.40
C VAL A 309 -2.79 -9.53 -3.22
N ASP A 310 -2.39 -9.93 -2.01
CA ASP A 310 -3.13 -9.72 -0.78
C ASP A 310 -3.34 -8.23 -0.48
N VAL A 311 -2.30 -7.40 -0.65
CA VAL A 311 -2.40 -5.94 -0.51
C VAL A 311 -3.41 -5.36 -1.49
N LYS A 312 -3.34 -5.73 -2.79
CA LYS A 312 -4.29 -5.26 -3.81
C LYS A 312 -5.73 -5.60 -3.45
N ARG A 313 -5.97 -6.86 -3.02
CA ARG A 313 -7.31 -7.34 -2.62
C ARG A 313 -7.84 -6.59 -1.39
N LYS A 314 -7.04 -6.45 -0.33
CA LYS A 314 -7.42 -5.72 0.88
C LYS A 314 -7.78 -4.27 0.56
N VAL A 315 -6.97 -3.58 -0.25
CA VAL A 315 -7.24 -2.17 -0.64
C VAL A 315 -8.56 -2.05 -1.40
N LEU A 316 -8.78 -2.90 -2.41
CA LEU A 316 -10.03 -2.89 -3.19
C LEU A 316 -11.28 -3.21 -2.35
N ALA A 317 -11.12 -3.95 -1.24
CA ALA A 317 -12.19 -4.24 -0.30
C ALA A 317 -12.49 -3.07 0.64
N LEU A 318 -11.47 -2.32 1.06
CA LEU A 318 -11.59 -1.21 2.02
C LEU A 318 -12.19 0.05 1.40
N ILE A 319 -11.75 0.43 0.18
CA ILE A 319 -12.19 1.65 -0.51
C ILE A 319 -13.71 1.81 -0.59
N PRO A 320 -14.51 0.83 -1.07
CA PRO A 320 -15.94 1.03 -1.24
C PRO A 320 -16.75 1.14 0.06
N VAL A 321 -16.09 0.96 1.21
CA VAL A 321 -16.76 0.97 2.53
C VAL A 321 -16.09 1.93 3.52
N HIS A 322 -15.12 2.75 3.08
CA HIS A 322 -14.31 3.62 3.95
C HIS A 322 -15.12 4.64 4.78
N LEU A 323 -16.30 5.05 4.30
CA LEU A 323 -17.21 5.95 5.02
C LEU A 323 -18.03 5.25 6.12
N SER A 324 -18.11 3.91 6.11
CA SER A 324 -19.00 3.14 6.98
C SER A 324 -18.77 3.36 8.47
N PRO A 325 -17.53 3.50 9.00
CA PRO A 325 -17.32 3.66 10.43
C PRO A 325 -18.08 4.84 11.06
N LYS A 326 -17.89 6.05 10.50
CA LYS A 326 -18.58 7.26 10.98
C LYS A 326 -20.07 7.20 10.67
N PHE A 327 -20.45 6.67 9.50
CA PHE A 327 -21.85 6.52 9.12
C PHE A 327 -22.62 5.62 10.09
N TYR A 328 -22.10 4.43 10.41
CA TYR A 328 -22.75 3.51 11.35
C TYR A 328 -22.85 4.10 12.75
N TRP A 329 -21.81 4.78 13.22
CA TRP A 329 -21.85 5.49 14.50
C TRP A 329 -22.98 6.54 14.52
N ASP A 330 -23.13 7.36 13.47
CA ASP A 330 -24.21 8.35 13.38
C ASP A 330 -25.60 7.69 13.38
N GLN A 331 -25.78 6.60 12.61
CA GLN A 331 -27.06 5.89 12.57
C GLN A 331 -27.45 5.31 13.93
N GLU A 332 -26.51 4.74 14.67
CA GLU A 332 -26.84 4.14 15.96
C GLU A 332 -26.94 5.17 17.08
N VAL A 333 -25.92 6.02 17.22
CA VAL A 333 -25.81 6.94 18.37
C VAL A 333 -26.75 8.13 18.22
N ASN A 334 -26.90 8.68 17.01
CA ASN A 334 -27.73 9.87 16.81
C ASN A 334 -29.15 9.54 16.34
N LYS A 335 -29.37 8.40 15.67
CA LYS A 335 -30.68 8.01 15.13
C LYS A 335 -31.30 6.78 15.78
N GLY A 336 -30.61 6.10 16.70
CA GLY A 336 -31.14 4.96 17.43
C GLY A 336 -31.32 3.69 16.59
N ILE A 337 -30.69 3.60 15.42
CA ILE A 337 -30.81 2.43 14.52
C ILE A 337 -29.67 1.45 14.83
N GLU A 338 -30.00 0.23 15.26
CA GLU A 338 -28.99 -0.76 15.66
C GLU A 338 -28.13 -1.25 14.49
N MET A 339 -26.81 -1.14 14.60
CA MET A 339 -25.87 -1.44 13.50
C MET A 339 -25.21 -2.83 13.58
N LYS A 340 -25.55 -3.66 14.56
CA LYS A 340 -24.86 -4.96 14.78
C LYS A 340 -24.80 -5.86 13.54
N ASN A 341 -25.91 -5.96 12.79
CA ASN A 341 -25.99 -6.82 11.61
C ASN A 341 -25.26 -6.19 10.42
N ALA A 342 -25.29 -4.86 10.29
CA ALA A 342 -24.52 -4.13 9.30
C ALA A 342 -23.00 -4.31 9.52
N ILE A 343 -22.55 -4.28 10.78
CA ILE A 343 -21.15 -4.56 11.16
C ILE A 343 -20.79 -6.01 10.82
N ARG A 344 -21.64 -6.99 11.13
CA ARG A 344 -21.39 -8.41 10.75
C ARG A 344 -21.25 -8.59 9.24
N ARG A 345 -22.18 -8.04 8.45
CA ARG A 345 -22.11 -8.07 6.97
C ARG A 345 -20.84 -7.41 6.45
N LEU A 346 -20.48 -6.26 7.03
CA LEU A 346 -19.27 -5.55 6.65
C LEU A 346 -18.02 -6.37 6.95
N ALA A 347 -17.96 -7.01 8.12
CA ALA A 347 -16.84 -7.88 8.49
C ALA A 347 -16.74 -9.12 7.61
N ASP A 348 -17.87 -9.74 7.24
CA ASP A 348 -17.90 -10.86 6.28
C ASP A 348 -17.37 -10.43 4.90
N LYS A 349 -17.84 -9.29 4.40
CA LYS A 349 -17.38 -8.72 3.12
C LYS A 349 -15.88 -8.44 3.12
N LEU A 350 -15.36 -7.81 4.18
CA LEU A 350 -13.93 -7.51 4.30
C LEU A 350 -13.09 -8.78 4.46
N GLY A 351 -13.53 -9.70 5.32
CA GLY A 351 -12.81 -10.92 5.63
C GLY A 351 -12.65 -11.86 4.44
N LYS A 352 -13.62 -11.91 3.51
CA LYS A 352 -13.50 -12.62 2.22
C LYS A 352 -12.31 -12.15 1.39
N GLU A 353 -11.95 -10.87 1.51
CA GLU A 353 -10.81 -10.25 0.81
C GLU A 353 -9.54 -10.16 1.66
N GLY A 354 -9.56 -10.71 2.89
CA GLY A 354 -8.43 -10.68 3.81
C GLY A 354 -8.26 -9.35 4.56
N ALA A 355 -9.22 -8.42 4.45
CA ALA A 355 -9.28 -7.20 5.25
C ALA A 355 -10.13 -7.42 6.51
N ASN A 356 -10.18 -6.41 7.39
CA ASN A 356 -10.98 -6.51 8.62
C ASN A 356 -11.49 -5.14 9.09
N ILE A 357 -12.36 -5.15 10.11
CA ILE A 357 -12.97 -3.93 10.66
C ILE A 357 -11.91 -3.03 11.30
N TYR A 358 -10.87 -3.63 11.91
CA TYR A 358 -9.78 -2.86 12.49
C TYR A 358 -9.09 -1.97 11.46
N MET A 359 -8.61 -2.54 10.35
CA MET A 359 -7.98 -1.81 9.25
C MET A 359 -8.92 -0.77 8.64
N LEU A 360 -10.21 -1.08 8.50
CA LEU A 360 -11.20 -0.10 8.04
C LEU A 360 -11.33 1.10 9.00
N SER A 361 -11.26 0.85 10.31
CA SER A 361 -11.32 1.92 11.32
C SER A 361 -10.10 2.84 11.27
N LEU A 362 -8.93 2.31 10.90
CA LEU A 362 -7.70 3.08 10.70
C LEU A 362 -7.77 3.92 9.41
N LEU A 363 -8.33 3.37 8.33
CA LEU A 363 -8.54 4.12 7.09
C LEU A 363 -9.50 5.30 7.29
N ALA A 364 -10.63 5.07 7.97
CA ALA A 364 -11.57 6.14 8.28
C ALA A 364 -10.95 7.22 9.18
N GLU A 365 -10.04 6.83 10.08
CA GLU A 365 -9.28 7.79 10.87
C GLU A 365 -8.37 8.66 10.00
N ALA A 366 -7.65 8.05 9.05
CA ALA A 366 -6.78 8.76 8.13
C ALA A 366 -7.55 9.80 7.29
N ASP A 367 -8.69 9.41 6.71
CA ASP A 367 -9.59 10.32 5.97
C ASP A 367 -10.04 11.50 6.86
N GLN A 368 -10.53 11.24 8.08
CA GLN A 368 -11.01 12.35 8.92
C GLN A 368 -9.89 13.29 9.37
N ARG A 369 -8.66 12.80 9.51
CA ARG A 369 -7.49 13.62 9.86
C ARG A 369 -6.97 14.44 8.67
N GLY A 370 -7.27 14.05 7.43
CA GLY A 370 -6.88 14.76 6.21
C GLY A 370 -7.65 16.04 5.91
N ARG A 371 -8.19 16.72 6.93
CA ARG A 371 -9.12 17.85 6.81
C ARG A 371 -8.62 19.10 7.52
N ASN A 372 -7.31 19.30 7.50
CA ASN A 372 -6.67 20.46 8.09
C ASN A 372 -6.75 21.65 7.11
N SER A 373 -7.37 22.75 7.54
CA SER A 373 -7.48 23.97 6.75
C SER A 373 -6.30 24.93 6.91
N GLN A 374 -5.49 24.75 7.95
CA GLN A 374 -4.42 25.70 8.31
C GLN A 374 -3.14 25.47 7.51
N ASP A 375 -2.79 24.21 7.27
CA ASP A 375 -1.57 23.85 6.57
C ASP A 375 -1.70 22.51 5.82
N SER A 376 -0.59 22.00 5.28
CA SER A 376 -0.56 20.76 4.49
C SER A 376 -0.36 19.50 5.33
N THR A 377 -0.38 19.59 6.66
CA THR A 377 -0.20 18.46 7.58
C THR A 377 -1.55 17.95 8.07
N PRO A 378 -1.70 16.64 8.33
CA PRO A 378 -2.93 16.10 8.86
C PRO A 378 -3.17 16.56 10.29
N LEU A 379 -4.46 16.70 10.65
CA LEU A 379 -4.90 16.98 12.00
C LEU A 379 -4.40 15.90 12.98
N ASP A 380 -4.13 16.32 14.21
CA ASP A 380 -4.01 15.42 15.33
C ASP A 380 -5.36 14.79 15.68
N ARG A 381 -5.33 13.60 16.27
CA ARG A 381 -6.55 12.86 16.61
C ARG A 381 -7.52 13.67 17.49
N SER A 382 -6.97 14.43 18.44
CA SER A 382 -7.72 15.27 19.38
C SER A 382 -8.43 16.45 18.70
N GLN A 383 -7.95 16.88 17.54
CA GLN A 383 -8.54 17.98 16.77
C GLN A 383 -9.73 17.51 15.93
N VAL A 384 -9.85 16.20 15.67
CA VAL A 384 -10.96 15.65 14.89
C VAL A 384 -12.15 15.35 15.79
N LYS A 385 -13.25 16.08 15.55
CA LYS A 385 -14.48 15.94 16.33
C LYS A 385 -14.98 14.50 16.40
N ASN A 386 -15.13 14.01 17.63
CA ASN A 386 -15.64 12.69 17.99
C ASN A 386 -14.84 11.50 17.43
N LEU A 387 -13.60 11.70 16.95
CA LEU A 387 -12.79 10.64 16.34
C LEU A 387 -12.66 9.41 17.24
N GLU A 388 -12.18 9.62 18.46
CA GLU A 388 -12.01 8.52 19.41
C GLU A 388 -13.36 7.88 19.78
N GLY A 389 -14.40 8.70 19.90
CA GLY A 389 -15.75 8.22 20.23
C GLY A 389 -16.31 7.24 19.20
N TRP A 390 -16.29 7.58 17.91
CA TRP A 390 -16.81 6.68 16.88
C TRP A 390 -15.87 5.51 16.59
N GLN A 391 -14.56 5.70 16.68
CA GLN A 391 -13.58 4.62 16.43
C GLN A 391 -13.65 3.56 17.53
N ASN A 392 -13.64 3.97 18.81
CA ASN A 392 -13.76 3.05 19.94
C ASN A 392 -15.10 2.31 19.93
N TRP A 393 -16.20 3.02 19.64
CA TRP A 393 -17.52 2.41 19.50
C TRP A 393 -17.54 1.28 18.46
N LEU A 394 -16.93 1.50 17.29
CA LEU A 394 -16.88 0.49 16.23
C LEU A 394 -16.03 -0.70 16.65
N ILE A 395 -14.85 -0.45 17.21
CA ILE A 395 -13.91 -1.49 17.66
C ILE A 395 -14.55 -2.35 18.75
N GLU A 396 -15.15 -1.73 19.78
CA GLU A 396 -15.80 -2.45 20.89
C GLU A 396 -16.97 -3.30 20.39
N LYS A 397 -17.79 -2.78 19.47
CA LYS A 397 -18.87 -3.56 18.87
C LYS A 397 -18.33 -4.74 18.06
N ALA A 398 -17.32 -4.50 17.23
CA ALA A 398 -16.71 -5.56 16.45
C ALA A 398 -16.06 -6.62 17.34
N GLN A 399 -15.48 -6.24 18.48
CA GLN A 399 -14.97 -7.18 19.50
C GLN A 399 -16.08 -7.99 20.16
N LYS A 400 -17.18 -7.34 20.60
CA LYS A 400 -18.35 -8.03 21.18
C LYS A 400 -18.99 -9.02 20.20
N LEU A 401 -18.88 -8.74 18.91
CA LEU A 401 -19.37 -9.60 17.84
C LEU A 401 -18.34 -10.66 17.37
N ASP A 402 -17.11 -10.64 17.90
CA ASP A 402 -15.97 -11.48 17.49
C ASP A 402 -15.59 -11.35 16.00
N VAL A 403 -15.66 -10.11 15.47
CA VAL A 403 -15.43 -9.79 14.05
C VAL A 403 -14.46 -8.62 13.83
N LYS A 404 -13.72 -8.21 14.87
CA LYS A 404 -12.76 -7.09 14.79
C LYS A 404 -11.68 -7.37 13.74
N ASP A 405 -11.06 -8.55 13.83
CA ASP A 405 -9.86 -8.93 13.05
C ASP A 405 -10.14 -10.02 12.00
N LYS A 406 -11.36 -10.57 11.98
CA LYS A 406 -11.72 -11.76 11.18
C LYS A 406 -13.17 -11.69 10.70
N ALA A 407 -13.46 -12.50 9.67
CA ALA A 407 -14.84 -12.73 9.24
C ALA A 407 -15.66 -13.38 10.36
N PRO A 408 -16.99 -13.16 10.38
CA PRO A 408 -17.90 -13.92 11.24
C PRO A 408 -17.73 -15.43 11.00
N ALA A 409 -17.72 -16.21 12.08
CA ALA A 409 -17.70 -17.66 11.96
C ALA A 409 -18.95 -18.16 11.21
N PRO A 410 -18.82 -19.22 10.39
CA PRO A 410 -19.99 -19.88 9.83
C PRO A 410 -20.92 -20.39 10.94
N ILE A 411 -22.21 -20.10 10.85
CA ILE A 411 -23.21 -20.58 11.82
C ILE A 411 -23.41 -22.11 11.73
N LEU A 412 -23.15 -22.67 10.54
CA LEU A 412 -23.18 -24.10 10.26
C LEU A 412 -21.95 -24.52 9.46
N ASN A 413 -21.62 -25.80 9.54
CA ASN A 413 -20.70 -26.47 8.64
C ASN A 413 -21.39 -27.65 7.93
N GLY A 414 -20.73 -28.24 6.93
CA GLY A 414 -21.31 -29.32 6.14
C GLY A 414 -21.68 -30.58 6.94
N LYS A 415 -20.96 -30.88 8.03
CA LYS A 415 -21.30 -32.02 8.90
C LYS A 415 -22.63 -31.79 9.61
N ASP A 416 -22.88 -30.57 10.08
CA ASP A 416 -24.14 -30.22 10.74
C ASP A 416 -25.35 -30.53 9.85
N ILE A 417 -25.25 -30.17 8.55
CA ILE A 417 -26.30 -30.44 7.56
C ILE A 417 -26.45 -31.94 7.28
N LEU A 418 -25.34 -32.64 7.06
CA LEU A 418 -25.33 -34.08 6.76
C LEU A 418 -25.91 -34.91 7.92
N GLU A 419 -25.55 -34.59 9.16
CA GLU A 419 -26.08 -35.24 10.35
C GLU A 419 -27.59 -35.01 10.49
N LYS A 420 -28.06 -33.79 10.24
CA LYS A 420 -29.49 -33.45 10.31
C LYS A 420 -30.33 -34.19 9.26
N ILE A 421 -29.79 -34.40 8.06
CA ILE A 421 -30.48 -35.12 6.96
C ILE A 421 -30.33 -36.64 7.11
N GLY A 422 -29.36 -37.13 7.88
CA GLY A 422 -29.11 -38.55 8.06
C GLY A 422 -28.40 -39.20 6.87
N THR A 423 -27.63 -38.43 6.09
CA THR A 423 -26.86 -38.93 4.94
C THR A 423 -25.37 -38.68 5.10
N LYS A 424 -24.55 -39.58 4.55
CA LYS A 424 -23.09 -39.39 4.44
C LYS A 424 -22.67 -38.86 3.06
N ASN A 425 -23.61 -38.79 2.12
CA ASN A 425 -23.33 -38.38 0.75
C ASN A 425 -23.45 -36.86 0.62
N GLY A 426 -22.31 -36.17 0.63
CA GLY A 426 -22.24 -34.74 0.36
C GLY A 426 -22.40 -34.41 -1.13
N GLY A 427 -22.91 -33.22 -1.42
CA GLY A 427 -22.99 -32.68 -2.78
C GLY A 427 -22.83 -31.16 -2.81
N ILE A 428 -22.72 -30.61 -4.02
CA ILE A 428 -22.53 -29.17 -4.28
C ILE A 428 -23.63 -28.29 -3.67
N TRP A 429 -24.82 -28.84 -3.47
CA TRP A 429 -25.97 -28.20 -2.83
C TRP A 429 -25.67 -27.77 -1.37
N ILE A 430 -24.79 -28.48 -0.64
CA ILE A 430 -24.41 -28.13 0.73
C ILE A 430 -23.83 -26.71 0.79
N GLY A 431 -22.98 -26.35 -0.17
CA GLY A 431 -22.39 -25.01 -0.24
C GLY A 431 -23.46 -23.92 -0.41
N CYS A 432 -24.49 -24.17 -1.22
CA CYS A 432 -25.62 -23.26 -1.40
C CYS A 432 -26.38 -23.04 -0.09
N MET A 433 -26.60 -24.13 0.65
CA MET A 433 -27.29 -24.11 1.94
C MET A 433 -26.55 -23.28 2.98
N LEU A 434 -25.26 -23.59 3.16
CA LEU A 434 -24.40 -22.91 4.11
C LEU A 434 -24.34 -21.42 3.79
N LYS A 435 -24.23 -21.08 2.50
CA LYS A 435 -24.22 -19.69 2.06
C LYS A 435 -25.54 -18.98 2.34
N ALA A 436 -26.69 -19.56 1.97
CA ALA A 436 -28.01 -18.96 2.20
C ALA A 436 -28.28 -18.71 3.70
N VAL A 437 -28.05 -19.72 4.54
CA VAL A 437 -28.26 -19.62 5.98
C VAL A 437 -27.26 -18.67 6.65
N GLN A 438 -26.02 -18.64 6.17
CA GLN A 438 -25.05 -17.65 6.64
C GLN A 438 -25.54 -16.23 6.34
N MET A 439 -26.12 -15.96 5.16
CA MET A 439 -26.65 -14.63 4.83
C MET A 439 -27.82 -14.23 5.74
N ASP A 440 -28.73 -15.16 6.06
CA ASP A 440 -29.81 -14.92 7.02
C ASP A 440 -29.27 -14.62 8.43
N PHE A 441 -28.23 -15.33 8.86
CA PHE A 441 -27.54 -15.04 10.12
C PHE A 441 -26.89 -13.64 10.12
N LEU A 442 -26.23 -13.26 9.03
CA LEU A 442 -25.62 -11.94 8.88
C LEU A 442 -26.67 -10.82 8.86
N ASP A 443 -27.85 -11.09 8.28
CA ASP A 443 -29.00 -10.18 8.27
C ASP A 443 -29.71 -10.10 9.63
N GLY A 444 -29.44 -11.06 10.51
CA GLY A 444 -30.05 -11.21 11.82
C GLY A 444 -31.50 -11.67 11.76
N THR A 445 -31.91 -12.27 10.64
CA THR A 445 -33.18 -13.01 10.53
C THR A 445 -33.07 -14.39 11.17
N LEU A 446 -31.87 -14.78 11.61
CA LEU A 446 -31.57 -16.06 12.24
C LEU A 446 -30.47 -15.89 13.29
N SER A 447 -30.55 -16.62 14.40
CA SER A 447 -29.62 -16.44 15.52
C SER A 447 -29.04 -17.72 16.13
N GLY A 448 -29.73 -18.86 15.99
CA GLY A 448 -29.34 -20.10 16.65
C GLY A 448 -29.00 -21.24 15.69
N LYS A 449 -28.11 -22.16 16.11
CA LYS A 449 -27.74 -23.34 15.31
C LYS A 449 -28.93 -24.24 14.95
N SER A 450 -29.88 -24.41 15.86
CA SER A 450 -31.09 -25.22 15.61
C SER A 450 -31.97 -24.60 14.51
N GLU A 451 -32.23 -23.30 14.66
CA GLU A 451 -32.98 -22.50 13.68
C GLU A 451 -32.26 -22.51 12.32
N ALA A 452 -30.92 -22.38 12.32
CA ALA A 452 -30.08 -22.47 11.12
C ALA A 452 -30.26 -23.79 10.38
N LEU A 453 -30.32 -24.91 11.11
CA LEU A 453 -30.50 -26.24 10.55
C LEU A 453 -31.88 -26.41 9.93
N GLU A 454 -32.93 -25.94 10.60
CA GLU A 454 -34.29 -25.95 10.05
C GLU A 454 -34.36 -25.11 8.77
N LYS A 455 -33.78 -23.91 8.80
CA LYS A 455 -33.75 -23.03 7.65
C LYS A 455 -32.95 -23.60 6.47
N ALA A 456 -31.86 -24.31 6.75
CA ALA A 456 -31.11 -25.04 5.73
C ALA A 456 -32.02 -26.07 5.03
N LEU A 457 -32.81 -26.86 5.77
CA LEU A 457 -33.71 -27.84 5.14
C LEU A 457 -34.81 -27.19 4.29
N GLU A 458 -35.34 -26.05 4.73
CA GLU A 458 -36.32 -25.27 3.94
C GLU A 458 -35.73 -24.83 2.59
N TYR A 459 -34.51 -24.29 2.61
CA TYR A 459 -33.81 -23.91 1.39
C TYR A 459 -33.52 -25.13 0.52
N LEU A 460 -33.28 -26.33 1.08
CA LEU A 460 -32.91 -27.52 0.30
C LEU A 460 -34.09 -27.89 -0.58
N ASN A 461 -35.25 -28.01 0.06
CA ASN A 461 -36.50 -28.34 -0.60
C ASN A 461 -36.87 -27.27 -1.65
N THR A 462 -36.62 -25.99 -1.33
CA THR A 462 -36.85 -24.88 -2.26
C THR A 462 -35.95 -24.96 -3.50
N PHE A 463 -34.64 -25.14 -3.29
CA PHE A 463 -33.67 -25.22 -4.37
C PHE A 463 -33.82 -26.51 -5.20
N GLU A 464 -34.16 -27.64 -4.59
CA GLU A 464 -34.46 -28.88 -5.33
C GLU A 464 -35.64 -28.69 -6.28
N LYS A 465 -36.71 -27.99 -5.86
CA LYS A 465 -37.84 -27.66 -6.75
C LYS A 465 -37.39 -26.80 -7.93
N ILE A 466 -36.57 -25.77 -7.67
CA ILE A 466 -36.04 -24.89 -8.73
C ILE A 466 -35.15 -25.69 -9.69
N VAL A 467 -34.23 -26.50 -9.18
CA VAL A 467 -33.31 -27.31 -9.98
C VAL A 467 -34.08 -28.32 -10.84
N ASN A 468 -35.08 -29.00 -10.29
CA ASN A 468 -35.90 -29.94 -11.05
C ASN A 468 -36.70 -29.23 -12.16
N ALA A 469 -37.29 -28.07 -11.87
CA ALA A 469 -38.02 -27.28 -12.86
C ALA A 469 -37.11 -26.82 -14.01
N LEU A 470 -35.94 -26.26 -13.70
CA LEU A 470 -34.95 -25.84 -14.69
C LEU A 470 -34.38 -27.02 -15.49
N SER A 471 -34.18 -28.16 -14.84
CA SER A 471 -33.67 -29.39 -15.48
C SER A 471 -34.63 -29.87 -16.56
N GLN A 472 -35.93 -29.87 -16.27
CA GLN A 472 -36.98 -30.21 -17.22
C GLN A 472 -37.11 -29.16 -18.33
N GLN A 473 -37.15 -27.87 -17.98
CA GLN A 473 -37.36 -26.78 -18.94
C GLN A 473 -36.22 -26.69 -19.97
N TYR A 474 -34.97 -26.86 -19.53
CA TYR A 474 -33.79 -26.67 -20.38
C TYR A 474 -33.08 -27.97 -20.76
N SER A 475 -33.60 -29.14 -20.38
CA SER A 475 -32.97 -30.45 -20.60
C SER A 475 -31.51 -30.53 -20.09
N LEU A 476 -31.22 -29.80 -19.01
CA LEU A 476 -29.90 -29.80 -18.36
C LEU A 476 -29.87 -30.81 -17.22
N THR A 477 -28.68 -31.36 -16.91
CA THR A 477 -28.54 -32.22 -15.73
C THR A 477 -28.75 -31.42 -14.44
N PRO A 478 -29.32 -32.00 -13.37
CA PRO A 478 -29.46 -31.33 -12.08
C PRO A 478 -28.14 -30.77 -11.54
N ARG A 479 -27.03 -31.49 -11.79
CA ARG A 479 -25.68 -31.05 -11.40
C ARG A 479 -25.29 -29.72 -12.07
N ALA A 480 -25.52 -29.57 -13.37
CA ALA A 480 -25.19 -28.34 -14.10
C ALA A 480 -25.97 -27.12 -13.59
N ILE A 481 -27.20 -27.33 -13.11
CA ILE A 481 -28.00 -26.23 -12.53
C ILE A 481 -27.54 -25.90 -11.12
N TRP A 482 -27.24 -26.91 -10.30
CA TRP A 482 -26.61 -26.68 -8.99
C TRP A 482 -25.28 -25.92 -9.10
N GLU A 483 -24.47 -26.20 -10.12
CA GLU A 483 -23.25 -25.46 -10.42
C GLU A 483 -23.54 -23.98 -10.74
N LYS A 484 -24.70 -23.63 -11.31
CA LYS A 484 -25.13 -22.23 -11.46
C LYS A 484 -25.60 -21.62 -10.14
N VAL A 485 -26.44 -22.34 -9.39
CA VAL A 485 -27.00 -21.86 -8.11
C VAL A 485 -25.89 -21.60 -7.08
N VAL A 486 -24.88 -22.47 -6.99
CA VAL A 486 -23.77 -22.29 -6.02
C VAL A 486 -22.92 -21.06 -6.31
N ASN A 487 -22.88 -20.63 -7.59
CA ASN A 487 -22.11 -19.49 -8.05
C ASN A 487 -22.90 -18.17 -7.97
N LEU A 488 -24.19 -18.20 -7.58
CA LEU A 488 -24.95 -16.98 -7.30
C LEU A 488 -24.31 -16.20 -6.16
N GLU A 489 -24.29 -14.87 -6.27
CA GLU A 489 -23.84 -14.00 -5.17
C GLU A 489 -24.74 -14.18 -3.94
N ASP A 490 -26.07 -14.20 -4.15
CA ASP A 490 -27.08 -14.51 -3.14
C ASP A 490 -27.93 -15.72 -3.60
N PRO A 491 -27.67 -16.93 -3.08
CA PRO A 491 -28.45 -18.12 -3.45
C PRO A 491 -29.91 -18.05 -2.99
N ARG A 492 -30.28 -17.16 -2.05
CA ARG A 492 -31.68 -17.00 -1.61
C ARG A 492 -32.57 -16.46 -2.73
N LYS A 493 -31.98 -15.89 -3.77
CA LYS A 493 -32.64 -15.39 -4.99
C LYS A 493 -32.63 -16.39 -6.15
N ALA A 494 -32.37 -17.67 -5.88
CA ALA A 494 -32.31 -18.69 -6.94
C ALA A 494 -33.62 -18.82 -7.74
N ASP A 495 -34.76 -18.36 -7.21
CA ASP A 495 -36.03 -18.32 -7.94
C ASP A 495 -35.99 -17.32 -9.12
N GLU A 496 -35.13 -16.31 -9.07
CA GLU A 496 -34.91 -15.39 -10.21
C GLU A 496 -34.34 -16.13 -11.43
N LEU A 497 -33.64 -17.26 -11.25
CA LEU A 497 -33.18 -18.12 -12.36
C LEU A 497 -34.33 -18.79 -13.12
N LEU A 498 -35.54 -18.87 -12.54
CA LEU A 498 -36.71 -19.35 -13.26
C LEU A 498 -37.31 -18.27 -14.18
N ARG A 499 -36.98 -16.99 -13.93
CA ARG A 499 -37.56 -15.83 -14.62
C ARG A 499 -36.67 -15.27 -15.72
N ASN A 500 -35.37 -15.56 -15.66
CA ASN A 500 -34.32 -15.16 -16.60
C ASN A 500 -33.79 -16.37 -17.36
#